data_AF-A0A9P1ABK6-F1
#
_entry.id   AF-A0A9P1ABK6-F1
#
_cell.length_a   1.000
_cell.length_b   1.000
_cell.length_c   1.000
_cell.angle_alpha   90.00
_cell.angle_beta   90.00
_cell.angle_gamma   90.00
#
_symmetry.space_group_name_H-M   'P 1'
#
loop_
_entity.id
_entity.type
_entity.pdbx_description
1 polymer ?
#
loop_
_entity_poly.entity_id
_entity_poly.type
_entity_poly.pdbx_seq_one_letter_code
_entity_poly.pdbx_strand_id
1 'polypeptide(L)'
;MAAMHDQKLQKLKNEFRVLRVEEKIVESIYYGTCRNYEKSRQKIIALLEKNEAKIDEKTTKDLYAEFVQEGEYGVMKEWIYEKYVLNDKDLSRTKEVLNEDIVVRKNIKKAYADLKNAASSNQKRLIFEKIYGLIYARNIALESLQSYTRKDLWIDVHWFTTKHVAEYCAELLNAIENLKTGTDPHPLRKVKIIIGKGKHSETNDNFLKTAVKKFMSQNGIKFSMLPENNGVIVWDIYQKTL
;
A
#
# COMPACT_ATOMS: atom_id res chain seq x y z
N MET A 1 -49.84 -2.57 -18.65
CA MET A 1 -48.91 -2.85 -17.53
C MET A 1 -47.74 -3.75 -17.92
N ALA A 2 -47.93 -4.85 -18.66
CA ALA A 2 -46.85 -5.76 -19.08
C ALA A 2 -45.71 -5.06 -19.89
N ALA A 3 -46.07 -4.27 -20.91
CA ALA A 3 -45.10 -3.58 -21.77
C ALA A 3 -44.13 -2.63 -21.03
N MET A 4 -44.56 -2.02 -19.91
CA MET A 4 -43.72 -1.12 -19.11
C MET A 4 -42.65 -1.90 -18.31
N HIS A 5 -42.95 -3.14 -17.93
CA HIS A 5 -41.98 -4.01 -17.26
C HIS A 5 -40.92 -4.54 -18.23
N ASP A 6 -41.34 -4.86 -19.45
CA ASP A 6 -40.42 -5.35 -20.49
C ASP A 6 -39.41 -4.26 -20.89
N GLN A 7 -39.84 -3.00 -20.97
CA GLN A 7 -38.94 -1.86 -21.21
C GLN A 7 -37.93 -1.64 -20.08
N LYS A 8 -38.36 -1.74 -18.82
CA LYS A 8 -37.46 -1.58 -17.65
C LYS A 8 -36.45 -2.71 -17.52
N LEU A 9 -36.86 -3.95 -17.81
CA LEU A 9 -35.97 -5.11 -17.85
C LEU A 9 -34.94 -4.96 -18.97
N GLN A 10 -35.37 -4.58 -20.18
CA GLN A 10 -34.43 -4.39 -21.30
C GLN A 10 -33.41 -3.28 -21.01
N LYS A 11 -33.84 -2.20 -20.32
CA LYS A 11 -32.94 -1.15 -19.86
C LYS A 11 -31.86 -1.69 -18.91
N LEU A 12 -32.24 -2.49 -17.90
CA LEU A 12 -31.27 -3.12 -16.98
C LEU A 12 -30.30 -4.04 -17.71
N LYS A 13 -30.80 -4.88 -18.63
CA LYS A 13 -29.96 -5.78 -19.42
C LYS A 13 -28.91 -5.00 -20.21
N ASN A 14 -29.32 -3.93 -20.89
CA ASN A 14 -28.40 -3.10 -21.66
C ASN A 14 -27.36 -2.41 -20.77
N GLU A 15 -27.77 -1.88 -19.62
CA GLU A 15 -26.89 -1.21 -18.66
C GLU A 15 -25.80 -2.16 -18.14
N PHE A 16 -26.16 -3.38 -17.73
CA PHE A 16 -25.23 -4.34 -17.14
C PHE A 16 -24.54 -5.27 -18.16
N ARG A 17 -24.95 -5.24 -19.43
CA ARG A 17 -24.25 -5.94 -20.52
C ARG A 17 -22.83 -5.40 -20.70
N VAL A 18 -22.62 -4.10 -20.54
CA VAL A 18 -21.28 -3.47 -20.59
C VAL A 18 -20.38 -4.04 -19.48
N LEU A 19 -20.96 -4.36 -18.33
CA LEU A 19 -20.30 -4.97 -17.18
C LEU A 19 -20.30 -6.51 -17.23
N ARG A 20 -20.68 -7.09 -18.39
CA ARG A 20 -20.71 -8.54 -18.67
C ARG A 20 -21.50 -9.37 -17.65
N VAL A 21 -22.53 -8.79 -17.03
CA VAL A 21 -23.45 -9.56 -16.19
C VAL A 21 -24.34 -10.42 -17.07
N GLU A 22 -24.44 -11.72 -16.77
CA GLU A 22 -25.32 -12.63 -17.50
C GLU A 22 -26.78 -12.17 -17.42
N GLU A 23 -27.47 -12.15 -18.57
CA GLU A 23 -28.87 -11.68 -18.63
C GLU A 23 -29.80 -12.45 -17.68
N LYS A 24 -29.55 -13.76 -17.49
CA LYS A 24 -30.34 -14.60 -16.56
C LYS A 24 -30.25 -14.11 -15.11
N ILE A 25 -29.09 -13.58 -14.71
CA ILE A 25 -28.90 -13.00 -13.37
C ILE A 25 -29.69 -11.70 -13.26
N VAL A 26 -29.63 -10.84 -14.28
CA VAL A 26 -30.39 -9.58 -14.34
C VAL A 26 -31.90 -9.87 -14.27
N GLU A 27 -32.40 -10.83 -15.05
CA GLU A 27 -33.80 -11.27 -15.05
C GLU A 27 -34.22 -11.80 -13.69
N SER A 28 -33.45 -12.72 -13.12
CA SER A 28 -33.76 -13.32 -11.81
C SER A 28 -33.86 -12.25 -10.72
N ILE A 29 -32.95 -11.26 -10.71
CA ILE A 29 -32.98 -10.16 -9.74
C ILE A 29 -34.16 -9.21 -10.01
N TYR A 30 -34.46 -8.93 -11.28
CA TYR A 30 -35.58 -8.06 -11.65
C TYR A 30 -36.91 -8.64 -11.20
N TYR A 31 -37.18 -9.91 -11.50
CA TYR A 31 -38.41 -10.56 -11.04
C TYR A 31 -38.41 -10.75 -9.52
N GLY A 32 -37.28 -11.09 -8.91
CA GLY A 32 -37.14 -11.25 -7.45
C GLY A 32 -37.22 -9.95 -6.63
N THR A 33 -37.26 -8.79 -7.27
CA THR A 33 -37.52 -7.48 -6.63
C THR A 33 -38.88 -6.92 -6.98
N CYS A 34 -39.82 -7.79 -7.39
CA CYS A 34 -41.16 -7.41 -7.84
C CYS A 34 -41.12 -6.41 -9.00
N ARG A 35 -40.16 -6.57 -9.92
CA ARG A 35 -39.99 -5.74 -11.12
C ARG A 35 -39.69 -4.26 -10.83
N ASN A 36 -39.10 -3.97 -9.67
CA ASN A 36 -38.64 -2.64 -9.29
C ASN A 36 -37.25 -2.36 -9.87
N TYR A 37 -37.15 -1.40 -10.79
CA TYR A 37 -35.92 -1.08 -11.51
C TYR A 37 -34.77 -0.67 -10.56
N GLU A 38 -35.01 0.31 -9.68
CA GLU A 38 -33.95 0.87 -8.82
C GLU A 38 -33.43 -0.17 -7.82
N LYS A 39 -34.34 -0.93 -7.20
CA LYS A 39 -33.98 -2.02 -6.28
C LYS A 39 -33.21 -3.14 -7.00
N SER A 40 -33.56 -3.43 -8.25
CA SER A 40 -32.81 -4.40 -9.07
C SER A 40 -31.41 -3.90 -9.37
N ARG A 41 -31.31 -2.65 -9.82
CA ARG A 41 -30.04 -1.98 -10.16
C ARG A 41 -29.08 -2.00 -8.98
N GLN A 42 -29.53 -1.56 -7.80
CA GLN A 42 -28.74 -1.58 -6.57
C GLN A 42 -28.30 -3.00 -6.17
N LYS A 43 -29.18 -4.00 -6.32
CA LYS A 43 -28.81 -5.41 -6.04
C LYS A 43 -27.76 -5.95 -7.01
N ILE A 44 -27.82 -5.58 -8.30
CA ILE A 44 -26.83 -6.02 -9.30
C ILE A 44 -25.47 -5.34 -9.02
N ILE A 45 -25.46 -4.04 -8.70
CA ILE A 45 -24.24 -3.32 -8.28
C ILE A 45 -23.64 -3.98 -7.04
N ALA A 46 -24.43 -4.22 -6.00
CA ALA A 46 -23.95 -4.89 -4.79
C ALA A 46 -23.43 -6.31 -5.05
N LEU A 47 -24.02 -7.04 -6.02
CA LEU A 47 -23.52 -8.35 -6.44
C LEU A 47 -22.15 -8.23 -7.13
N LEU A 48 -21.99 -7.25 -8.02
CA LEU A 48 -20.73 -6.97 -8.70
C LEU A 48 -19.63 -6.59 -7.71
N GLU A 49 -19.91 -5.67 -6.79
CA GLU A 49 -18.99 -5.26 -5.71
C GLU A 49 -18.60 -6.46 -4.84
N LYS A 50 -19.57 -7.32 -4.50
CA LYS A 50 -19.31 -8.55 -3.72
C LYS A 50 -18.45 -9.55 -4.50
N ASN A 51 -18.66 -9.69 -5.80
CA ASN A 51 -17.86 -10.59 -6.64
C ASN A 51 -16.45 -10.04 -6.86
N GLU A 52 -16.29 -8.74 -7.10
CA GLU A 52 -14.99 -8.07 -7.17
C GLU A 52 -14.22 -8.27 -5.85
N ALA A 53 -14.88 -8.03 -4.70
CA ALA A 53 -14.27 -8.26 -3.38
C ALA A 53 -13.84 -9.72 -3.18
N LYS A 54 -14.61 -10.70 -3.67
CA LYS A 54 -14.21 -12.12 -3.63
C LYS A 54 -13.04 -12.44 -4.55
N ILE A 55 -13.01 -11.86 -5.76
CA ILE A 55 -11.89 -12.02 -6.70
C ILE A 55 -10.63 -11.41 -6.09
N ASP A 56 -10.73 -10.23 -5.48
CA ASP A 56 -9.63 -9.59 -4.77
C ASP A 56 -9.17 -10.42 -3.57
N GLU A 57 -10.10 -10.95 -2.77
CA GLU A 57 -9.76 -11.82 -1.64
C GLU A 57 -9.02 -13.09 -2.11
N LYS A 58 -9.49 -13.73 -3.18
CA LYS A 58 -8.82 -14.91 -3.75
C LYS A 58 -7.44 -14.54 -4.31
N THR A 59 -7.36 -13.48 -5.11
CA THR A 59 -6.12 -13.03 -5.75
C THR A 59 -5.06 -12.64 -4.72
N THR A 60 -5.47 -11.90 -3.69
CA THR A 60 -4.57 -11.54 -2.58
C THR A 60 -4.14 -12.76 -1.77
N LYS A 61 -5.02 -13.75 -1.53
CA LYS A 61 -4.61 -15.03 -0.91
C LYS A 61 -3.57 -15.77 -1.74
N ASP A 62 -3.75 -15.85 -3.05
CA ASP A 62 -2.80 -16.51 -3.96
C ASP A 62 -1.45 -15.76 -3.95
N LEU A 63 -1.47 -14.43 -4.04
CA LEU A 63 -0.27 -13.59 -3.89
C LEU A 63 0.41 -13.79 -2.53
N TYR A 64 -0.36 -13.90 -1.44
CA TYR A 64 0.22 -14.13 -0.12
C TYR A 64 0.86 -15.52 -0.03
N ALA A 65 0.23 -16.55 -0.57
CA ALA A 65 0.78 -17.90 -0.57
C ALA A 65 2.10 -17.99 -1.35
N GLU A 66 2.24 -17.21 -2.43
CA GLU A 66 3.42 -17.22 -3.29
C GLU A 66 4.56 -16.32 -2.77
N PHE A 67 4.24 -15.12 -2.28
CA PHE A 67 5.24 -14.08 -2.01
C PHE A 67 5.48 -13.80 -0.54
N VAL A 68 4.59 -14.20 0.39
CA VAL A 68 4.88 -14.02 1.82
C VAL A 68 6.09 -14.87 2.17
N GLN A 69 7.10 -14.20 2.70
CA GLN A 69 8.27 -14.86 3.25
C GLN A 69 8.29 -14.54 4.74
N GLU A 70 8.37 -15.56 5.57
CA GLU A 70 8.56 -15.36 7.01
C GLU A 70 10.01 -15.02 7.33
N GLY A 71 10.23 -14.39 8.48
CA GLY A 71 11.56 -14.03 8.98
C GLY A 71 11.92 -12.55 8.87
N GLU A 72 13.16 -12.24 9.26
CA GLU A 72 13.67 -10.89 9.52
C GLU A 72 13.55 -9.92 8.33
N TYR A 73 13.60 -10.46 7.13
CA TYR A 73 13.62 -9.71 5.87
C TYR A 73 12.50 -10.13 4.92
N GLY A 74 11.50 -10.79 5.49
CA GLY A 74 10.34 -11.32 4.80
C GLY A 74 9.50 -10.25 4.12
N VAL A 75 8.76 -10.65 3.08
CA VAL A 75 7.74 -9.79 2.47
C VAL A 75 6.45 -9.99 3.26
N MET A 76 5.94 -8.91 3.88
CA MET A 76 4.71 -8.94 4.67
C MET A 76 3.47 -8.81 3.77
N LYS A 77 2.33 -9.33 4.25
CA LYS A 77 1.04 -9.30 3.52
C LYS A 77 0.64 -7.88 3.12
N GLU A 78 0.85 -6.92 4.01
CA GLU A 78 0.51 -5.52 3.78
C GLU A 78 1.34 -4.87 2.68
N TRP A 79 2.63 -5.26 2.55
CA TRP A 79 3.48 -4.81 1.45
C TRP A 79 3.02 -5.40 0.12
N ILE A 80 2.68 -6.69 0.11
CA ILE A 80 2.13 -7.36 -1.08
C ILE A 80 0.81 -6.71 -1.51
N TYR A 81 -0.09 -6.45 -0.56
CA TYR A 81 -1.35 -5.78 -0.83
C TYR A 81 -1.15 -4.37 -1.36
N GLU A 82 -0.21 -3.61 -0.79
CA GLU A 82 0.14 -2.27 -1.29
C GLU A 82 0.61 -2.34 -2.75
N LYS A 83 1.49 -3.29 -3.10
CA LYS A 83 1.93 -3.47 -4.49
C LYS A 83 0.80 -3.92 -5.42
N TYR A 84 -0.11 -4.78 -4.96
CA TYR A 84 -1.28 -5.19 -5.74
C TYR A 84 -2.17 -4.00 -6.08
N VAL A 85 -2.45 -3.17 -5.08
CA VAL A 85 -3.25 -1.97 -5.23
C VAL A 85 -2.56 -0.92 -6.11
N LEU A 86 -1.25 -0.68 -5.91
CA LEU A 86 -0.47 0.30 -6.66
C LEU A 86 -0.38 -0.02 -8.16
N ASN A 87 -0.50 -1.29 -8.52
CA ASN A 87 -0.56 -1.75 -9.90
C ASN A 87 -2.00 -1.94 -10.38
N ASP A 88 -2.95 -1.15 -9.88
CA ASP A 88 -4.36 -1.17 -10.28
C ASP A 88 -5.03 -2.56 -10.20
N LYS A 89 -4.60 -3.37 -9.22
CA LYS A 89 -5.06 -4.77 -9.06
C LYS A 89 -4.71 -5.67 -10.27
N ASP A 90 -3.77 -5.27 -11.12
CA ASP A 90 -3.24 -6.10 -12.17
C ASP A 90 -2.34 -7.18 -11.57
N LEU A 91 -2.83 -8.43 -11.58
CA LEU A 91 -2.12 -9.58 -11.04
C LEU A 91 -0.76 -9.80 -11.73
N SER A 92 -0.70 -9.70 -13.06
CA SER A 92 0.52 -9.97 -13.82
C SER A 92 1.59 -8.95 -13.48
N ARG A 93 1.25 -7.66 -13.52
CA ARG A 93 2.16 -6.57 -13.17
C ARG A 93 2.58 -6.64 -11.71
N THR A 94 1.65 -6.99 -10.82
CA THR A 94 1.95 -7.16 -9.39
C THR A 94 2.97 -8.27 -9.16
N LYS A 95 2.82 -9.42 -9.80
CA LYS A 95 3.80 -10.52 -9.69
C LYS A 95 5.18 -10.13 -10.21
N GLU A 96 5.24 -9.40 -11.32
CA GLU A 96 6.50 -8.89 -11.86
C GLU A 96 7.22 -7.99 -10.83
N VAL A 97 6.52 -6.97 -10.32
CA VAL A 97 7.05 -6.03 -9.32
C VAL A 97 7.47 -6.75 -8.02
N LEU A 98 6.72 -7.76 -7.57
CA LEU A 98 7.08 -8.53 -6.37
C LEU A 98 8.30 -9.42 -6.60
N ASN A 99 8.48 -9.98 -7.81
CA ASN A 99 9.70 -10.72 -8.15
C ASN A 99 10.92 -9.80 -8.19
N GLU A 100 10.78 -8.60 -8.76
CA GLU A 100 11.81 -7.56 -8.70
C GLU A 100 12.15 -7.19 -7.25
N ASP A 101 11.13 -6.97 -6.39
CA ASP A 101 11.31 -6.69 -4.96
C ASP A 101 12.14 -7.79 -4.28
N ILE A 102 11.85 -9.07 -4.55
CA ILE A 102 12.63 -10.20 -4.02
C ILE A 102 14.11 -10.12 -4.44
N VAL A 103 14.40 -9.81 -5.70
CA VAL A 103 15.78 -9.68 -6.19
C VAL A 103 16.49 -8.51 -5.50
N VAL A 104 15.82 -7.36 -5.38
CA VAL A 104 16.39 -6.20 -4.68
C VAL A 104 16.66 -6.52 -3.20
N ARG A 105 15.75 -7.21 -2.52
CA ARG A 105 15.97 -7.66 -1.12
C ARG A 105 17.17 -8.59 -0.99
N LYS A 106 17.38 -9.52 -1.94
CA LYS A 106 18.59 -10.36 -1.99
C LYS A 106 19.86 -9.51 -2.15
N ASN A 107 19.82 -8.48 -2.99
CA ASN A 107 20.94 -7.57 -3.19
C ASN A 107 21.25 -6.73 -1.93
N ILE A 108 20.22 -6.27 -1.21
CA ILE A 108 20.37 -5.57 0.07
C ILE A 108 21.02 -6.51 1.10
N LYS A 109 20.54 -7.76 1.23
CA LYS A 109 21.14 -8.76 2.13
C LYS A 109 22.62 -9.00 1.81
N LYS A 110 22.96 -9.14 0.53
CA LYS A 110 24.35 -9.29 0.10
C LYS A 110 25.19 -8.08 0.49
N ALA A 111 24.69 -6.87 0.24
CA ALA A 111 25.37 -5.64 0.64
C ALA A 111 25.60 -5.55 2.16
N TYR A 112 24.62 -5.96 2.97
CA TYR A 112 24.79 -6.06 4.42
C TYR A 112 25.83 -7.12 4.85
N ALA A 113 25.93 -8.23 4.13
CA ALA A 113 27.00 -9.21 4.37
C ALA A 113 28.38 -8.61 4.03
N ASP A 114 28.48 -7.86 2.93
CA ASP A 114 29.71 -7.18 2.52
C ASP A 114 30.17 -6.12 3.55
N LEU A 115 29.24 -5.49 4.29
CA LEU A 115 29.58 -4.56 5.40
C LEU A 115 30.45 -5.21 6.47
N LYS A 116 30.26 -6.50 6.76
CA LYS A 116 31.05 -7.21 7.78
C LYS A 116 32.52 -7.36 7.37
N ASN A 117 32.78 -7.41 6.06
CA ASN A 117 34.11 -7.58 5.49
C ASN A 117 34.75 -6.25 5.05
N ALA A 118 34.05 -5.12 5.20
CA ALA A 118 34.53 -3.82 4.78
C ALA A 118 35.66 -3.33 5.71
N ALA A 119 36.87 -3.18 5.14
CA ALA A 119 38.09 -2.83 5.86
C ALA A 119 38.21 -1.33 6.19
N SER A 120 37.52 -0.46 5.45
CA SER A 120 37.60 0.99 5.61
C SER A 120 36.24 1.65 5.85
N SER A 121 36.26 2.81 6.50
CA SER A 121 35.07 3.67 6.68
C SER A 121 34.46 4.11 5.35
N ASN A 122 35.29 4.40 4.34
CA ASN A 122 34.81 4.79 3.01
C ASN A 122 34.09 3.64 2.29
N GLN A 123 34.58 2.40 2.39
CA GLN A 123 33.87 1.23 1.85
C GLN A 123 32.52 1.02 2.54
N LYS A 124 32.47 1.11 3.88
CA LYS A 124 31.20 1.02 4.63
C LYS A 124 30.19 2.09 4.17
N ARG A 125 30.65 3.33 3.99
CA ARG A 125 29.82 4.43 3.47
C ARG A 125 29.24 4.09 2.10
N LEU A 126 30.06 3.68 1.13
CA LEU A 126 29.60 3.34 -0.22
C LEU A 126 28.57 2.19 -0.21
N ILE A 127 28.75 1.21 0.67
CA ILE A 127 27.79 0.12 0.82
C ILE A 127 26.46 0.63 1.38
N PHE A 128 26.49 1.49 2.40
CA PHE A 128 25.27 2.11 2.93
C PHE A 128 24.54 2.98 1.89
N GLU A 129 25.27 3.75 1.07
CA GLU A 129 24.64 4.53 -0.03
C GLU A 129 23.98 3.60 -1.07
N LYS A 130 24.62 2.47 -1.40
CA LYS A 130 24.03 1.47 -2.29
C LYS A 130 22.74 0.89 -1.69
N ILE A 131 22.76 0.54 -0.41
CA ILE A 131 21.58 0.04 0.31
C ILE A 131 20.47 1.08 0.28
N TYR A 132 20.78 2.34 0.59
CA TYR A 132 19.86 3.47 0.53
C TYR A 132 19.16 3.58 -0.83
N GLY A 133 19.93 3.63 -1.92
CA GLY A 133 19.37 3.73 -3.28
C GLY A 133 18.45 2.56 -3.64
N LEU A 134 18.80 1.33 -3.24
CA LEU A 134 17.96 0.15 -3.49
C LEU A 134 16.62 0.20 -2.74
N ILE A 135 16.60 0.71 -1.52
CA ILE A 135 15.36 0.83 -0.73
C ILE A 135 14.54 2.02 -1.20
N TYR A 136 15.20 3.15 -1.51
CA TYR A 136 14.56 4.34 -2.04
C TYR A 136 13.75 4.00 -3.29
N ALA A 137 14.36 3.27 -4.23
CA ALA A 137 13.70 2.82 -5.47
C ALA A 137 12.57 1.80 -5.25
N ARG A 138 12.49 1.15 -4.08
CA ARG A 138 11.40 0.22 -3.75
C ARG A 138 10.16 0.91 -3.22
N ASN A 139 10.31 2.11 -2.66
CA ASN A 139 9.20 2.94 -2.24
C ASN A 139 8.54 3.62 -3.46
N ILE A 140 7.33 4.15 -3.28
CA ILE A 140 6.78 5.03 -4.31
C ILE A 140 7.67 6.27 -4.45
N ALA A 141 7.89 6.72 -5.68
CA ALA A 141 8.57 7.98 -5.94
C ALA A 141 7.79 9.13 -5.29
N LEU A 142 8.46 9.96 -4.48
CA LEU A 142 7.79 11.01 -3.70
C LEU A 142 7.17 12.07 -4.60
N GLU A 143 7.73 12.29 -5.79
CA GLU A 143 7.21 13.20 -6.81
C GLU A 143 5.88 12.71 -7.40
N SER A 144 5.61 11.40 -7.31
CA SER A 144 4.36 10.79 -7.76
C SER A 144 3.26 10.81 -6.71
N LEU A 145 3.49 11.41 -5.53
CA LEU A 145 2.47 11.45 -4.49
C LEU A 145 1.24 12.27 -4.87
N GLN A 146 1.37 13.26 -5.77
CA GLN A 146 0.24 14.09 -6.20
C GLN A 146 -0.84 13.29 -6.96
N SER A 147 -0.46 12.21 -7.64
CA SER A 147 -1.38 11.30 -8.33
C SER A 147 -1.79 10.10 -7.46
N TYR A 148 -1.36 10.06 -6.20
CA TYR A 148 -1.64 8.94 -5.30
C TYR A 148 -3.08 8.98 -4.79
N THR A 149 -3.90 8.03 -5.22
CA THR A 149 -5.36 8.08 -4.99
C THR A 149 -5.82 7.41 -3.68
N ARG A 150 -4.91 6.83 -2.90
CA ARG A 150 -5.24 6.00 -1.75
C ARG A 150 -5.13 6.76 -0.43
N LYS A 151 -5.89 6.30 0.57
CA LYS A 151 -5.92 6.90 1.92
C LYS A 151 -4.70 6.59 2.78
N ASP A 152 -4.07 5.45 2.57
CA ASP A 152 -2.95 4.96 3.37
C ASP A 152 -1.77 4.67 2.46
N LEU A 153 -0.64 5.34 2.70
CA LEU A 153 0.63 5.10 2.02
C LEU A 153 1.55 4.25 2.89
N TRP A 154 2.18 3.22 2.33
CA TRP A 154 3.22 2.45 3.02
C TRP A 154 4.61 2.79 2.50
N ILE A 155 5.52 3.08 3.42
CA ILE A 155 6.93 3.38 3.15
C ILE A 155 7.80 2.42 3.93
N ASP A 156 8.78 1.83 3.28
CA ASP A 156 9.77 0.96 3.88
C ASP A 156 11.11 1.69 4.10
N VAL A 157 11.54 1.78 5.36
CA VAL A 157 12.84 2.36 5.75
C VAL A 157 13.66 1.43 6.66
N HIS A 158 13.27 0.16 6.80
CA HIS A 158 13.85 -0.70 7.85
C HIS A 158 15.33 -1.05 7.65
N TRP A 159 15.87 -0.80 6.46
CA TRP A 159 17.27 -0.99 6.09
C TRP A 159 18.06 0.32 5.97
N PHE A 160 17.46 1.46 6.34
CA PHE A 160 18.17 2.72 6.35
C PHE A 160 19.11 2.84 7.56
N THR A 161 20.13 3.69 7.40
CA THR A 161 20.83 4.26 8.55
C THR A 161 19.96 5.32 9.22
N THR A 162 20.24 5.68 10.48
CA THR A 162 19.51 6.77 11.15
C THR A 162 19.62 8.10 10.41
N LYS A 163 20.76 8.35 9.76
CA LYS A 163 20.99 9.51 8.88
C LYS A 163 20.05 9.47 7.68
N HIS A 164 20.04 8.37 6.93
CA HIS A 164 19.18 8.21 5.75
C HIS A 164 17.69 8.26 6.10
N VAL A 165 17.29 7.73 7.25
CA VAL A 165 15.92 7.90 7.76
C VAL A 165 15.57 9.36 7.94
N ALA A 166 16.45 10.15 8.56
CA ALA A 166 16.18 11.56 8.80
C ALA A 166 16.06 12.34 7.49
N GLU A 167 16.95 12.07 6.52
CA GLU A 167 16.93 12.66 5.18
C GLU A 167 15.62 12.31 4.45
N TYR A 168 15.27 11.02 4.39
CA TYR A 168 14.04 10.58 3.74
C TYR A 168 12.78 11.12 4.41
N CYS A 169 12.74 11.17 5.74
CA CYS A 169 11.59 11.74 6.46
C CYS A 169 11.43 13.24 6.17
N ALA A 170 12.52 13.98 5.99
CA ALA A 170 12.46 15.39 5.59
C ALA A 170 11.92 15.56 4.16
N GLU A 171 12.40 14.75 3.21
CA GLU A 171 11.89 14.75 1.84
C GLU A 171 10.39 14.39 1.80
N LEU A 172 10.00 13.33 2.52
CA LEU A 172 8.62 12.90 2.64
C LEU A 172 7.75 13.99 3.26
N LEU A 173 8.21 14.69 4.31
CA LEU A 173 7.47 15.78 4.91
C LEU A 173 7.23 16.92 3.91
N ASN A 174 8.27 17.34 3.19
CA ASN A 174 8.13 18.36 2.15
C ASN A 174 7.11 17.93 1.07
N ALA A 175 7.16 16.68 0.62
CA ALA A 175 6.21 16.15 -0.35
C ALA A 175 4.77 16.16 0.18
N ILE A 176 4.55 15.77 1.44
CA ILE A 176 3.22 15.79 2.08
C ILE A 176 2.70 17.21 2.29
N GLU A 177 3.53 18.17 2.68
CA GLU A 177 3.11 19.57 2.80
C GLU A 177 2.69 20.15 1.44
N ASN A 178 3.37 19.79 0.35
CA ASN A 178 2.95 20.17 -1.01
C ASN A 178 1.58 19.59 -1.40
N LEU A 179 1.18 18.42 -0.87
CA LEU A 179 -0.17 17.89 -1.11
C LEU A 179 -1.25 18.73 -0.41
N LYS A 180 -0.90 19.41 0.69
CA LYS A 180 -1.86 20.20 1.49
C LYS A 180 -2.13 21.58 0.93
N THR A 181 -1.29 22.08 0.03
CA THR A 181 -1.45 23.41 -0.59
C THR A 181 -2.38 23.38 -1.81
N GLY A 182 -2.80 22.20 -2.26
CA GLY A 182 -3.80 22.04 -3.32
C GLY A 182 -5.20 22.53 -2.93
N THR A 183 -6.00 22.91 -3.93
CA THR A 183 -7.37 23.42 -3.76
C THR A 183 -8.34 22.34 -3.28
N ASP A 184 -8.09 21.07 -3.61
CA ASP A 184 -8.91 19.93 -3.19
C ASP A 184 -8.20 19.08 -2.15
N PRO A 185 -8.92 18.53 -1.13
CA PRO A 185 -8.32 17.64 -0.15
C PRO A 185 -7.79 16.36 -0.83
N HIS A 186 -6.47 16.26 -0.94
CA HIS A 186 -5.79 15.06 -1.45
C HIS A 186 -6.30 13.79 -0.73
N PRO A 187 -6.53 12.64 -1.38
CA PRO A 187 -7.15 11.47 -0.74
C PRO A 187 -6.28 10.76 0.31
N LEU A 188 -4.95 10.90 0.23
CA LEU A 188 -4.02 10.41 1.25
C LEU A 188 -4.39 10.95 2.62
N ARG A 189 -4.34 10.13 3.67
CA ARG A 189 -4.69 10.48 5.06
C ARG A 189 -3.63 10.01 6.04
N LYS A 190 -3.02 8.85 5.78
CA LYS A 190 -2.02 8.26 6.67
C LYS A 190 -0.80 7.82 5.90
N VAL A 191 0.37 8.02 6.51
CA VAL A 191 1.62 7.40 6.09
C VAL A 191 2.05 6.37 7.13
N LYS A 192 2.30 5.15 6.68
CA LYS A 192 2.71 4.01 7.50
C LYS A 192 4.16 3.67 7.18
N ILE A 193 5.05 4.00 8.11
CA ILE A 193 6.50 3.87 7.96
C ILE A 193 6.96 2.58 8.63
N ILE A 194 7.47 1.62 7.84
CA ILE A 194 8.01 0.35 8.29
C ILE A 194 9.47 0.57 8.72
N ILE A 195 9.73 0.41 10.02
CA ILE A 195 11.02 0.65 10.68
C ILE A 195 11.65 -0.64 11.23
N GLY A 196 11.01 -1.79 10.99
CA GLY A 196 11.42 -3.10 11.50
C GLY A 196 11.07 -3.34 12.98
N LYS A 197 11.00 -4.62 13.37
CA LYS A 197 10.57 -5.03 14.73
C LYS A 197 11.68 -4.94 15.80
N GLY A 198 12.91 -4.62 15.42
CA GLY A 198 14.02 -4.36 16.36
C GLY A 198 14.56 -5.57 17.12
N LYS A 199 14.25 -6.81 16.73
CA LYS A 199 14.70 -8.03 17.44
C LYS A 199 16.21 -8.33 17.36
N HIS A 200 16.98 -7.50 16.65
CA HIS A 200 18.37 -7.80 16.26
C HIS A 200 19.39 -6.71 16.61
N SER A 201 18.98 -5.61 17.27
CA SER A 201 19.97 -4.73 17.91
C SER A 201 20.31 -5.30 19.29
N GLU A 202 21.61 -5.45 19.58
CA GLU A 202 22.14 -5.90 20.88
C GLU A 202 21.63 -5.03 22.06
N THR A 203 21.05 -3.87 21.78
CA THR A 203 20.58 -2.89 22.76
C THR A 203 19.08 -2.90 23.02
N ASN A 204 18.26 -3.78 22.42
CA ASN A 204 16.77 -3.77 22.50
C ASN A 204 16.07 -2.46 22.05
N ASP A 205 16.82 -1.38 21.84
CA ASP A 205 16.36 -0.12 21.26
C ASP A 205 16.53 -0.16 19.75
N ASN A 206 15.41 -0.04 19.03
CA ASN A 206 15.41 0.15 17.59
C ASN A 206 15.81 1.61 17.31
N PHE A 207 17.09 1.86 17.01
CA PHE A 207 17.61 3.20 16.70
C PHE A 207 16.83 3.92 15.59
N LEU A 208 16.28 3.20 14.61
CA LEU A 208 15.43 3.78 13.56
C LEU A 208 14.09 4.24 14.14
N LYS A 209 13.49 3.46 15.04
CA LYS A 209 12.28 3.86 15.77
C LYS A 209 12.51 5.18 16.50
N THR A 210 13.60 5.28 17.25
CA THR A 210 13.94 6.49 17.99
C THR A 210 14.20 7.67 17.07
N ALA A 211 14.91 7.46 15.95
CA ALA A 211 15.18 8.50 14.95
C ALA A 211 13.88 9.03 14.31
N VAL A 212 12.98 8.16 13.84
CA VAL A 212 11.70 8.57 13.25
C VAL A 212 10.83 9.30 14.28
N LYS A 213 10.71 8.76 15.49
CA LYS A 213 9.94 9.41 16.57
C LYS A 213 10.48 10.79 16.90
N LYS A 214 11.80 10.92 17.03
CA LYS A 214 12.46 12.20 17.30
C LYS A 214 12.17 13.19 16.17
N PHE A 215 12.34 12.79 14.91
CA PHE A 215 12.01 13.62 13.75
C PHE A 215 10.55 14.09 13.80
N MET A 216 9.61 13.18 14.04
CA MET A 216 8.18 13.51 14.09
C MET A 216 7.87 14.49 15.22
N SER A 217 8.37 14.25 16.44
CA SER A 217 8.18 15.16 17.57
C SER A 217 8.78 16.55 17.32
N GLN A 218 9.96 16.62 16.70
CA GLN A 218 10.62 17.89 16.38
C GLN A 218 9.86 18.73 15.35
N ASN A 219 9.08 18.08 14.49
CA ASN A 219 8.27 18.75 13.45
C ASN A 219 6.79 18.88 13.83
N GLY A 220 6.41 18.64 15.10
CA GLY A 220 5.00 18.71 15.53
C GLY A 220 4.08 17.70 14.82
N ILE A 221 4.64 16.58 14.36
CA ILE A 221 3.90 15.53 13.67
C ILE A 221 3.28 14.60 14.70
N LYS A 222 1.95 14.44 14.66
CA LYS A 222 1.26 13.45 15.46
C LYS A 222 1.40 12.05 14.85
N PHE A 223 1.83 11.11 15.66
CA PHE A 223 2.01 9.72 15.24
C PHE A 223 1.55 8.73 16.30
N SER A 224 1.34 7.50 15.87
CA SER A 224 1.05 6.35 16.73
C SER A 224 1.83 5.13 16.26
N MET A 225 1.91 4.09 17.09
CA MET A 225 2.40 2.79 16.66
C MET A 225 1.22 1.99 16.09
N LEU A 226 1.43 1.22 15.02
CA LEU A 226 0.40 0.30 14.55
C LEU A 226 0.16 -0.77 15.64
N PRO A 227 -1.08 -0.93 16.18
CA PRO A 227 -1.31 -1.75 17.37
C PRO A 227 -0.85 -3.20 17.24
N GLU A 228 -1.01 -3.79 16.06
CA GLU A 228 -0.67 -5.19 15.77
C GLU A 228 0.78 -5.38 15.26
N ASN A 229 1.51 -4.28 15.03
CA ASN A 229 2.88 -4.32 14.52
C ASN A 229 3.71 -3.13 15.03
N ASN A 230 4.45 -3.35 16.11
CA ASN A 230 5.31 -2.36 16.74
C ASN A 230 6.53 -1.93 15.89
N GLY A 231 6.71 -2.51 14.70
CA GLY A 231 7.70 -2.12 13.70
C GLY A 231 7.14 -1.15 12.64
N VAL A 232 5.94 -0.61 12.84
CA VAL A 232 5.32 0.37 11.93
C VAL A 232 4.87 1.60 12.72
N ILE A 233 5.30 2.78 12.28
CA ILE A 233 4.81 4.07 12.78
C ILE A 233 3.74 4.58 11.83
N VAL A 234 2.62 5.05 12.36
CA VAL A 234 1.50 5.62 11.62
C VAL A 234 1.45 7.13 11.87
N TRP A 235 1.67 7.90 10.81
CA TRP A 235 1.51 9.35 10.78
C TRP A 235 0.15 9.70 10.14
N ASP A 236 -0.69 10.42 10.88
CA ASP A 236 -1.92 11.03 10.34
C ASP A 236 -1.60 12.44 9.81
N ILE A 237 -1.73 12.65 8.50
CA ILE A 237 -1.20 13.85 7.85
C ILE A 237 -2.05 15.11 8.10
N TYR A 238 -3.31 14.96 8.55
CA TYR A 238 -4.21 16.10 8.81
C TYR A 238 -4.44 16.39 10.29
N GLN A 239 -3.99 15.52 11.19
CA GLN A 239 -3.99 15.86 12.62
C GLN A 239 -2.78 16.73 12.96
N LYS A 240 -3.02 18.03 13.20
CA LYS A 240 -2.04 18.91 13.86
C LYS A 240 -1.98 18.59 15.36
N THR A 241 -0.82 18.76 15.99
CA THR A 241 -0.73 18.88 17.46
C THR A 241 -1.52 20.11 17.89
N LEU A 242 -2.37 19.93 18.91
CA LEU A 242 -2.93 21.01 19.72
C LEU A 242 -1.81 21.73 20.47
#